data_AF-A0A430G1K1-F1
#
_entry.id   AF-A0A430G1K1-F1
#
_cell.length_a   1.000
_cell.length_b   1.000
_cell.length_c   1.000
_cell.angle_alpha   90.00
_cell.angle_beta   90.00
_cell.angle_gamma   90.00
#
_symmetry.space_group_name_H-M   'P 1'
#
loop_
_entity.id
_entity.type
_entity.pdbx_description
1 polymer ?
#
loop_
_entity_poly.entity_id
_entity_poly.type
_entity_poly.pdbx_seq_one_letter_code
_entity_poly.pdbx_strand_id
1 'polypeptide(L)'
;MQQAQTSERAIEPAIVVGLHDGVPALMDALADCADPHNRFLRAAWYRMAAGEGIATVAAIRVDGTPVAALPTAPLGPALIGARNVPGSYWPFRSVPLDPDTSDEELTAFLADRASISALGPAWRIGPIYASDPATARIKRAAGVAGWTVLTRKLGRTFLFDARDEAWPRRSTRRRLANYERQLTQLGAVTIRHVSGADWNAAVLDDLAAIEAAS
;
A
#
# COMPACT_ATOMS: atom_id res chain seq x y z
N MET A 1 27.13 38.12 35.04
CA MET A 1 26.78 36.78 34.51
C MET A 1 25.41 36.88 33.88
N GLN A 2 25.36 37.01 32.56
CA GLN A 2 24.12 37.11 31.78
C GLN A 2 24.07 35.83 30.94
N GLN A 3 23.18 34.91 31.30
CA GLN A 3 22.99 33.67 30.52
C GLN A 3 22.24 34.03 29.24
N ALA A 4 22.93 33.87 28.11
CA ALA A 4 22.30 33.89 26.80
C ALA A 4 21.44 32.63 26.67
N GLN A 5 20.11 32.80 26.67
CA GLN A 5 19.20 31.79 26.17
C GLN A 5 19.35 31.73 24.65
N THR A 6 20.19 30.81 24.17
CA THR A 6 20.14 30.37 22.78
C THR A 6 18.82 29.64 22.60
N SER A 7 17.83 30.32 22.03
CA SER A 7 16.62 29.69 21.51
C SER A 7 17.05 28.71 20.43
N GLU A 8 17.00 27.43 20.77
CA GLU A 8 17.09 26.32 19.83
C GLU A 8 15.87 26.43 18.91
N ARG A 9 16.01 27.16 17.80
CA ARG A 9 15.00 27.16 16.73
C ARG A 9 14.86 25.71 16.32
N ALA A 10 13.68 25.12 16.53
CA ALA A 10 13.30 23.88 15.88
C ALA A 10 13.60 24.06 14.39
N ILE A 11 14.58 23.32 13.88
CA ILE A 11 14.94 23.31 12.47
C ILE A 11 13.67 22.79 11.79
N GLU A 12 12.98 23.66 11.03
CA GLU A 12 11.87 23.20 10.19
C GLU A 12 12.39 22.01 9.37
N PRO A 13 11.67 20.88 9.36
CA PRO A 13 12.08 19.76 8.54
C PRO A 13 12.17 20.24 7.10
N ALA A 14 13.37 20.22 6.53
CA ALA A 14 13.66 20.75 5.22
C ALA A 14 13.20 19.75 4.14
N ILE A 15 11.87 19.64 4.01
CA ILE A 15 11.21 18.87 2.96
C ILE A 15 10.60 19.83 1.93
N VAL A 16 10.61 19.39 0.67
CA VAL A 16 9.92 20.03 -0.44
C VAL A 16 8.75 19.14 -0.82
N VAL A 17 7.54 19.69 -0.73
CA VAL A 17 6.31 18.99 -1.11
C VAL A 17 5.92 19.40 -2.52
N GLY A 18 5.65 18.42 -3.37
CA GLY A 18 5.29 18.62 -4.76
C GLY A 18 4.12 17.75 -5.18
N LEU A 19 3.40 18.21 -6.21
CA LEU A 19 2.35 17.45 -6.88
C LEU A 19 2.89 16.89 -8.19
N HIS A 20 2.61 15.62 -8.44
CA HIS A 20 2.90 14.93 -9.68
C HIS A 20 1.60 14.53 -10.38
N ASP A 21 1.54 14.75 -11.68
CA ASP A 21 0.49 14.15 -12.51
C ASP A 21 0.70 12.63 -12.58
N GLY A 22 -0.34 11.87 -12.26
CA GLY A 22 -0.27 10.42 -12.19
C GLY A 22 0.65 9.90 -11.08
N VAL A 23 1.32 8.78 -11.36
CA VAL A 23 2.11 8.03 -10.36
C VAL A 23 3.59 8.05 -10.75
N PRO A 24 4.45 8.80 -10.01
CA PRO A 24 5.86 8.98 -10.34
C PRO A 24 6.70 7.76 -10.00
N ALA A 25 7.87 7.64 -10.65
CA ALA A 25 8.84 6.56 -10.39
C ALA A 25 9.46 6.64 -8.99
N LEU A 26 9.41 7.79 -8.31
CA LEU A 26 9.90 7.92 -6.93
C LEU A 26 9.18 6.98 -5.95
N MET A 27 7.96 6.53 -6.28
CA MET A 27 7.26 5.51 -5.49
C MET A 27 8.01 4.17 -5.47
N ASP A 28 8.73 3.84 -6.54
CA ASP A 28 9.54 2.62 -6.59
C ASP A 28 10.73 2.72 -5.63
N ALA A 29 11.37 3.90 -5.54
CA ALA A 29 12.46 4.16 -4.60
C ALA A 29 11.98 4.06 -3.13
N LEU A 30 10.81 4.62 -2.82
CA LEU A 30 10.20 4.45 -1.49
C LEU A 30 9.87 2.98 -1.20
N ALA A 31 9.37 2.25 -2.19
CA ALA A 31 9.04 0.84 -2.03
C ALA A 31 10.26 -0.05 -1.83
N ASP A 32 11.44 0.31 -2.36
CA ASP A 32 12.68 -0.45 -2.15
C ASP A 32 13.13 -0.44 -0.68
N CYS A 33 12.94 0.69 0.02
CA CYS A 33 13.31 0.85 1.43
C CYS A 33 12.18 0.53 2.42
N ALA A 34 10.93 0.38 1.94
CA ALA A 34 9.78 0.10 2.78
C ALA A 34 9.88 -1.23 3.55
N ASP A 35 8.99 -1.40 4.53
CA ASP A 35 8.74 -2.68 5.20
C ASP A 35 8.62 -3.80 4.14
N PRO A 36 9.24 -4.98 4.34
CA PRO A 36 9.18 -6.09 3.40
C PRO A 36 7.78 -6.41 2.88
N HIS A 37 6.75 -6.28 3.73
CA HIS A 37 5.36 -6.54 3.34
C HIS A 37 4.79 -5.50 2.38
N ASN A 38 5.38 -4.31 2.31
CA ASN A 38 4.92 -3.18 1.51
C ASN A 38 5.78 -2.91 0.27
N ARG A 39 6.88 -3.64 0.05
CA ARG A 39 7.79 -3.42 -1.11
C ARG A 39 7.18 -3.69 -2.48
N PHE A 40 6.03 -4.36 -2.52
CA PHE A 40 5.26 -4.56 -3.75
C PHE A 40 4.43 -3.32 -4.13
N LEU A 41 4.25 -2.35 -3.21
CA LEU A 41 3.51 -1.10 -3.42
C LEU A 41 4.30 -0.11 -4.29
N ARG A 42 4.58 -0.55 -5.50
CA ARG A 42 5.35 0.17 -6.53
C ARG A 42 4.45 1.02 -7.39
N ALA A 43 5.02 1.91 -8.19
CA ALA A 43 4.27 2.78 -9.10
C ALA A 43 3.32 1.98 -9.99
N ALA A 44 3.73 0.81 -10.49
CA ALA A 44 2.88 -0.08 -11.29
C ALA A 44 1.62 -0.54 -10.54
N TRP A 45 1.70 -0.79 -9.23
CA TRP A 45 0.55 -1.20 -8.40
C TRP A 45 -0.55 -0.15 -8.43
N TYR A 46 -0.17 1.12 -8.28
CA TYR A 46 -1.12 2.24 -8.28
C TYR A 46 -1.59 2.62 -9.68
N ARG A 47 -0.72 2.53 -10.69
CA ARG A 47 -1.11 2.76 -12.10
C ARG A 47 -2.16 1.78 -12.58
N MET A 48 -2.07 0.51 -12.17
CA MET A 48 -3.10 -0.48 -12.49
C MET A 48 -4.47 -0.16 -11.87
N ALA A 49 -4.47 0.54 -10.73
CA ALA A 49 -5.68 1.02 -10.09
C ALA A 49 -6.05 2.47 -10.48
N ALA A 50 -5.30 3.07 -11.41
CA ALA A 50 -5.48 4.47 -11.77
C ALA A 50 -6.72 4.63 -12.65
N GLY A 51 -7.64 5.48 -12.20
CA GLY A 51 -8.66 6.08 -13.04
C GLY A 51 -8.22 7.47 -13.52
N GLU A 52 -9.13 8.13 -14.26
CA GLU A 52 -8.96 9.54 -14.62
C GLU A 52 -8.79 10.42 -13.36
N GLY A 53 -7.91 11.42 -13.44
CA GLY A 53 -7.67 12.37 -12.34
C GLY A 53 -6.77 11.85 -11.21
N ILE A 54 -6.03 10.75 -11.43
CA ILE A 54 -4.97 10.33 -10.51
C ILE A 54 -3.84 11.38 -10.45
N ALA A 55 -3.37 11.63 -9.23
CA ALA A 55 -2.20 12.44 -8.97
C ALA A 55 -1.44 11.84 -7.78
N THR A 56 -0.21 12.25 -7.57
CA THR A 56 0.57 11.86 -6.38
C THR A 56 1.16 13.11 -5.75
N VAL A 57 0.85 13.34 -4.48
CA VAL A 57 1.60 14.31 -3.69
C VAL A 57 2.79 13.59 -3.05
N ALA A 58 3.97 14.17 -3.17
CA ALA A 58 5.20 13.59 -2.65
C ALA A 58 6.04 14.63 -1.90
N ALA A 59 6.82 14.16 -0.95
CA ALA A 59 7.81 14.95 -0.23
C ALA A 59 9.20 14.38 -0.47
N ILE A 60 10.17 15.27 -0.70
CA ILE A 60 11.60 14.95 -0.78
C ILE A 60 12.36 15.83 0.20
N ARG A 61 13.45 15.34 0.78
CA ARG A 61 14.41 16.16 1.52
C ARG A 61 15.20 17.03 0.54
N VAL A 62 15.88 18.05 1.05
CA VAL A 62 16.78 18.92 0.25
C VAL A 62 17.89 18.13 -0.47
N ASP A 63 18.32 17.00 0.10
CA ASP A 63 19.32 16.12 -0.52
C ASP A 63 18.76 15.21 -1.63
N GLY A 64 17.45 15.32 -1.92
CA GLY A 64 16.75 14.55 -2.94
C GLY A 64 16.18 13.22 -2.45
N THR A 65 16.39 12.85 -1.18
CA THR A 65 15.87 11.60 -0.62
C THR A 65 14.34 11.67 -0.52
N PRO A 66 13.60 10.71 -1.13
CA PRO A 66 12.15 10.64 -0.99
C PRO A 66 11.74 10.32 0.45
N VAL A 67 10.78 11.07 0.97
CA VAL A 67 10.23 10.90 2.33
C VAL A 67 8.93 10.09 2.26
N ALA A 68 7.95 10.61 1.51
CA ALA A 68 6.63 10.02 1.40
C ALA A 68 6.02 10.32 0.03
N ALA A 69 5.12 9.44 -0.42
CA ALA A 69 4.31 9.65 -1.61
C ALA A 69 2.90 9.11 -1.38
N LEU A 70 1.89 9.95 -1.58
CA LEU A 70 0.48 9.60 -1.48
C LEU A 70 -0.17 9.70 -2.86
N PRO A 71 -0.32 8.57 -3.58
CA PRO A 71 -1.15 8.54 -4.77
C PRO A 71 -2.60 8.75 -4.34
N THR A 72 -3.31 9.56 -5.10
CA THR A 72 -4.64 10.03 -4.77
C THR A 72 -5.51 10.06 -6.02
N ALA A 73 -6.69 9.48 -5.95
CA ALA A 73 -7.67 9.45 -7.04
C ALA A 73 -9.03 9.98 -6.56
N PRO A 74 -9.86 10.58 -7.44
CA PRO A 74 -11.20 11.02 -7.07
C PRO A 74 -12.05 9.89 -6.49
N LEU A 75 -12.86 10.21 -5.47
CA LEU A 75 -13.79 9.28 -4.83
C LEU A 75 -15.19 9.89 -4.79
N GLY A 76 -16.11 9.28 -5.56
CA GLY A 76 -17.50 9.71 -5.58
C GLY A 76 -17.72 11.02 -6.37
N PRO A 77 -18.84 11.73 -6.10
CA PRO A 77 -19.20 12.95 -6.84
C PRO A 77 -18.18 14.08 -6.67
N ALA A 78 -17.85 14.77 -7.77
CA ALA A 78 -16.84 15.83 -7.80
C ALA A 78 -17.12 16.99 -6.82
N LEU A 79 -18.40 17.30 -6.55
CA LEU A 79 -18.81 18.37 -5.62
C LEU A 79 -18.33 18.13 -4.17
N ILE A 80 -18.14 16.87 -3.77
CA ILE A 80 -17.64 16.52 -2.44
C ILE A 80 -16.12 16.73 -2.37
N GLY A 81 -15.42 16.61 -3.51
CA GLY A 81 -13.96 16.70 -3.58
C GLY A 81 -13.23 15.57 -2.82
N ALA A 82 -13.92 14.50 -2.44
CA ALA A 82 -13.32 13.41 -1.70
C ALA A 82 -12.35 12.63 -2.59
N ARG A 83 -11.27 12.13 -1.97
CA ARG A 83 -10.25 11.33 -2.67
C ARG A 83 -9.95 10.02 -1.95
N ASN A 84 -9.23 9.13 -2.61
CA ASN A 84 -8.74 7.90 -2.00
C ASN A 84 -7.32 7.58 -2.44
N VAL A 85 -6.63 6.77 -1.64
CA VAL A 85 -5.46 6.02 -2.10
C VAL A 85 -5.97 4.86 -2.97
N PRO A 86 -5.63 4.82 -4.27
CA PRO A 86 -6.09 3.76 -5.16
C PRO A 86 -5.38 2.44 -4.82
N GLY A 87 -5.96 1.32 -5.25
CA GLY A 87 -5.31 0.02 -5.11
C GLY A 87 -6.16 -1.13 -5.65
N SER A 88 -5.49 -2.04 -6.37
CA SER A 88 -6.11 -3.07 -7.19
C SER A 88 -6.66 -4.26 -6.40
N TYR A 89 -6.23 -4.45 -5.15
CA TYR A 89 -6.59 -5.64 -4.37
C TYR A 89 -6.78 -5.36 -2.87
N TRP A 90 -7.63 -6.16 -2.22
CA TRP A 90 -7.91 -6.09 -0.79
C TRP A 90 -6.91 -6.97 0.00
N PRO A 91 -6.34 -6.54 1.14
CA PRO A 91 -6.42 -5.24 1.80
C PRO A 91 -5.13 -4.41 1.55
N PHE A 92 -4.70 -4.27 0.30
CA PHE A 92 -3.39 -3.72 -0.06
C PHE A 92 -3.49 -2.30 -0.61
N ARG A 93 -4.03 -1.40 0.21
CA ARG A 93 -4.16 0.04 -0.12
C ARG A 93 -3.38 0.96 0.84
N SER A 94 -2.23 0.48 1.30
CA SER A 94 -1.25 1.29 2.03
C SER A 94 -0.37 2.07 1.05
N VAL A 95 0.65 2.76 1.55
CA VAL A 95 1.66 3.50 0.79
C VAL A 95 3.06 3.16 1.26
N PRO A 96 4.07 3.10 0.36
CA PRO A 96 5.45 2.99 0.78
C PRO A 96 5.88 4.30 1.45
N LEU A 97 6.61 4.19 2.56
CA LEU A 97 7.12 5.29 3.36
C LEU A 97 8.59 4.99 3.65
N ASP A 98 9.46 6.00 3.51
CA ASP A 98 10.86 5.86 3.92
C ASP A 98 10.90 5.56 5.44
N PRO A 99 11.50 4.42 5.87
CA PRO A 99 11.59 4.05 7.28
C PRO A 99 12.22 5.15 8.14
N ASP A 100 13.13 5.93 7.59
CA ASP A 100 13.88 6.98 8.29
C ASP A 100 13.17 8.35 8.26
N THR A 101 12.00 8.45 7.61
CA THR A 101 11.12 9.61 7.75
C THR A 101 10.91 9.92 9.23
N SER A 102 11.03 11.17 9.66
CA SER A 102 10.68 11.56 11.03
C SER A 102 9.17 11.81 11.17
N ASP A 103 8.64 11.78 12.40
CA ASP A 103 7.23 12.10 12.63
C ASP A 103 6.96 13.61 12.37
N GLU A 104 7.96 14.48 12.52
CA GLU A 104 7.92 15.91 12.15
C GLU A 104 7.86 16.10 10.63
N GLU A 105 8.70 15.40 9.86
CA GLU A 105 8.67 15.43 8.39
C GLU A 105 7.32 14.97 7.87
N LEU A 106 6.77 13.88 8.41
CA LEU A 106 5.48 13.35 7.99
C LEU A 106 4.33 14.31 8.36
N THR A 107 4.44 14.99 9.52
CA THR A 107 3.47 16.00 9.94
C THR A 107 3.53 17.22 9.03
N ALA A 108 4.74 17.74 8.75
CA ALA A 108 4.94 18.86 7.83
C ALA A 108 4.42 18.53 6.43
N PHE A 109 4.67 17.31 5.94
CA PHE A 109 4.15 16.83 4.67
C PHE A 109 2.62 16.87 4.63
N LEU A 110 1.93 16.40 5.66
CA LEU A 110 0.47 16.37 5.71
C LEU A 110 -0.18 17.74 5.99
N ALA A 111 0.57 18.67 6.60
CA ALA A 111 0.14 20.05 6.85
C ALA A 111 0.42 20.99 5.67
N ASP A 112 1.26 20.58 4.72
CA ASP A 112 1.62 21.40 3.57
C ASP A 112 0.41 21.69 2.65
N ARG A 113 0.40 22.90 2.06
CA ARG A 113 -0.71 23.36 1.20
C ARG A 113 -0.88 22.51 -0.05
N ALA A 114 0.20 22.01 -0.65
CA ALA A 114 0.11 21.12 -1.81
C ALA A 114 -0.54 19.79 -1.43
N SER A 115 -0.18 19.23 -0.27
CA SER A 115 -0.83 18.02 0.27
C SER A 115 -2.31 18.23 0.57
N ILE A 116 -2.66 19.30 1.26
CA ILE A 116 -4.07 19.61 1.58
C ILE A 116 -4.88 19.76 0.29
N SER A 117 -4.36 20.50 -0.69
CA SER A 117 -5.03 20.68 -1.98
C SER A 117 -5.15 19.37 -2.76
N ALA A 118 -4.10 18.54 -2.76
CA ALA A 118 -4.07 17.29 -3.53
C ALA A 118 -4.92 16.18 -2.90
N LEU A 119 -5.04 16.14 -1.57
CA LEU A 119 -5.86 15.16 -0.85
C LEU A 119 -7.34 15.57 -0.79
N GLY A 120 -7.62 16.87 -0.91
CA GLY A 120 -8.97 17.42 -0.85
C GLY A 120 -9.53 17.47 0.58
N PRO A 121 -10.80 17.94 0.74
CA PRO A 121 -11.42 18.13 2.05
C PRO A 121 -11.61 16.82 2.84
N ALA A 122 -11.66 15.69 2.14
CA ALA A 122 -11.72 14.37 2.76
C ALA A 122 -10.97 13.37 1.89
N TRP A 123 -10.20 12.48 2.51
CA TRP A 123 -9.52 11.41 1.79
C TRP A 123 -9.55 10.11 2.57
N ARG A 124 -9.41 8.99 1.83
CA ARG A 124 -9.48 7.65 2.40
C ARG A 124 -8.26 6.82 2.03
N ILE A 125 -7.58 6.28 3.05
CA ILE A 125 -6.62 5.18 2.92
C ILE A 125 -7.28 3.87 3.38
N GLY A 126 -7.05 2.79 2.64
CA GLY A 126 -7.58 1.47 2.96
C GLY A 126 -8.60 0.91 1.97
N PRO A 127 -8.95 -0.38 2.09
CA PRO A 127 -8.66 -1.28 3.22
C PRO A 127 -7.18 -1.63 3.38
N ILE A 128 -6.73 -1.76 4.64
CA ILE A 128 -5.35 -2.06 5.08
C ILE A 128 -5.36 -2.96 6.32
N TYR A 129 -4.24 -3.62 6.58
CA TYR A 129 -4.02 -4.30 7.86
C TYR A 129 -3.93 -3.31 9.02
N ALA A 130 -4.48 -3.68 10.17
CA ALA A 130 -4.38 -2.86 11.38
C ALA A 130 -2.93 -2.72 11.89
N SER A 131 -2.07 -3.67 11.55
CA SER A 131 -0.65 -3.68 11.88
C SER A 131 0.23 -3.03 10.80
N ASP A 132 -0.34 -2.41 9.77
CA ASP A 132 0.44 -1.75 8.72
C ASP A 132 1.28 -0.59 9.29
N PRO A 133 2.62 -0.65 9.21
CA PRO A 133 3.48 0.32 9.90
C PRO A 133 3.36 1.73 9.30
N ALA A 134 3.30 1.84 7.97
CA ALA A 134 3.20 3.14 7.30
C ALA A 134 1.92 3.90 7.70
N THR A 135 0.77 3.22 7.68
CA THR A 135 -0.49 3.86 8.02
C THR A 135 -0.59 4.19 9.51
N ALA A 136 -0.01 3.37 10.39
CA ALA A 136 0.06 3.70 11.81
C ALA A 136 0.78 5.04 12.06
N ARG A 137 1.83 5.34 11.29
CA ARG A 137 2.57 6.60 11.34
C ARG A 137 1.78 7.75 10.72
N ILE A 138 1.23 7.56 9.52
CA ILE A 138 0.39 8.54 8.82
C ILE A 138 -0.79 8.97 9.70
N LYS A 139 -1.46 8.03 10.38
CA LYS A 139 -2.57 8.34 11.29
C LYS A 139 -2.16 9.28 12.42
N ARG A 140 -0.98 9.08 13.02
CA ARG A 140 -0.49 9.97 14.09
C ARG A 140 -0.15 11.35 13.54
N ALA A 141 0.65 11.39 12.48
CA ALA A 141 1.06 12.64 11.84
C ALA A 141 -0.13 13.45 11.32
N ALA A 142 -1.14 12.79 10.74
CA ALA A 142 -2.37 13.44 10.28
C ALA A 142 -3.10 14.15 11.43
N GLY A 143 -3.21 13.50 12.60
CA GLY A 143 -3.82 14.11 13.78
C GLY A 143 -3.09 15.37 14.26
N VAL A 144 -1.74 15.35 14.23
CA VAL A 144 -0.93 16.52 14.59
C VAL A 144 -1.02 17.62 13.52
N ALA A 145 -1.09 17.24 12.24
CA ALA A 145 -1.26 18.15 11.11
C ALA A 145 -2.68 18.78 11.01
N GLY A 146 -3.58 18.49 11.96
CA GLY A 146 -4.92 19.07 12.02
C GLY A 146 -6.01 18.30 11.26
N TRP A 147 -5.69 17.11 10.73
CA TRP A 147 -6.70 16.24 10.12
C TRP A 147 -7.51 15.51 11.18
N THR A 148 -8.82 15.42 10.97
CA THR A 148 -9.66 14.52 11.76
C THR A 148 -9.54 13.10 11.23
N VAL A 149 -9.00 12.17 12.03
CA VAL A 149 -8.83 10.77 11.61
C VAL A 149 -10.01 9.90 12.03
N LEU A 150 -10.76 9.43 11.03
CA LEU A 150 -11.84 8.46 11.22
C LEU A 150 -11.34 7.05 10.90
N THR A 151 -11.65 6.06 11.75
CA THR A 151 -11.24 4.67 11.54
C THR A 151 -12.46 3.74 11.59
N ARG A 152 -12.58 2.84 10.61
CA ARG A 152 -13.61 1.79 10.58
C ARG A 152 -12.98 0.41 10.46
N LYS A 153 -13.32 -0.50 11.36
CA LYS A 153 -12.96 -1.92 11.27
C LYS A 153 -13.85 -2.62 10.25
N LEU A 154 -13.25 -3.27 9.27
CA LEU A 154 -13.98 -4.01 8.22
C LEU A 154 -14.09 -5.51 8.50
N GLY A 155 -13.12 -6.09 9.21
CA GLY A 155 -13.09 -7.53 9.44
C GLY A 155 -11.90 -8.00 10.26
N ARG A 156 -11.60 -9.29 10.16
CA ARG A 156 -10.43 -9.96 10.75
C ARG A 156 -9.72 -10.72 9.65
N THR A 157 -8.39 -10.75 9.71
CA THR A 157 -7.57 -11.62 8.89
C THR A 157 -7.00 -12.73 9.77
N PHE A 158 -6.87 -13.92 9.18
CA PHE A 158 -6.24 -15.07 9.80
C PHE A 158 -4.93 -15.31 9.07
N LEU A 159 -3.80 -15.21 9.78
CA LEU A 159 -2.48 -15.47 9.24
C LEU A 159 -2.12 -16.93 9.51
N PHE A 160 -1.59 -17.58 8.49
CA PHE A 160 -1.03 -18.92 8.58
C PHE A 160 0.50 -18.80 8.48
N ASP A 161 1.21 -19.27 9.51
CA ASP A 161 2.68 -19.34 9.47
C ASP A 161 3.13 -20.67 8.87
N ALA A 162 3.61 -20.63 7.63
CA ALA A 162 4.09 -21.82 6.93
C ALA A 162 5.37 -22.42 7.54
N ARG A 163 6.05 -21.69 8.44
CA ARG A 163 7.24 -22.16 9.15
C ARG A 163 6.88 -22.94 10.43
N ASP A 164 5.61 -22.95 10.82
CA ASP A 164 5.15 -23.77 11.94
C ASP A 164 5.36 -25.25 11.63
N GLU A 165 6.35 -25.86 12.27
CA GLU A 165 6.68 -27.29 12.11
C GLU A 165 5.52 -28.22 12.51
N ALA A 166 4.56 -27.73 13.32
CA ALA A 166 3.36 -28.47 13.66
C ALA A 166 2.36 -28.55 12.48
N TRP A 167 2.57 -27.77 11.42
CA TRP A 167 1.81 -27.82 10.20
C TRP A 167 2.55 -28.54 9.05
N PRO A 168 1.84 -29.37 8.25
CA PRO A 168 0.47 -29.84 8.46
C PRO A 168 0.40 -30.94 9.54
N ARG A 169 -0.65 -30.87 10.36
CA ARG A 169 -0.99 -31.93 11.33
C ARG A 169 -1.12 -33.28 10.62
N ARG A 170 -0.88 -34.38 11.34
CA ARG A 170 -0.96 -35.75 10.78
C ARG A 170 -2.29 -36.04 10.08
N SER A 171 -3.40 -35.55 10.64
CA SER A 171 -4.74 -35.67 10.03
C SER A 171 -4.85 -34.90 8.72
N THR A 172 -4.32 -33.67 8.65
CA THR A 172 -4.26 -32.87 7.42
C THR A 172 -3.44 -33.57 6.34
N ARG A 173 -2.25 -34.10 6.69
CA ARG A 173 -1.43 -34.90 5.75
C ARG A 173 -2.17 -36.10 5.19
N ARG A 174 -2.84 -36.88 6.05
CA ARG A 174 -3.62 -38.05 5.61
C ARG A 174 -4.77 -37.65 4.69
N ARG A 175 -5.43 -36.51 4.96
CA ARG A 175 -6.52 -35.98 4.14
C ARG A 175 -6.01 -35.53 2.76
N LEU A 176 -4.92 -34.76 2.72
CA LEU A 176 -4.31 -34.30 1.46
C LEU A 176 -3.85 -35.48 0.59
N ALA A 177 -3.20 -36.49 1.18
CA ALA A 177 -2.79 -37.70 0.46
C ALA A 177 -3.98 -38.50 -0.10
N ASN A 178 -5.15 -38.45 0.56
CA ASN A 178 -6.36 -39.07 0.02
C ASN A 178 -6.92 -38.29 -1.16
N TYR A 179 -6.92 -36.95 -1.11
CA TYR A 179 -7.34 -36.10 -2.23
C TYR A 179 -6.45 -36.29 -3.44
N GLU A 180 -5.14 -36.29 -3.25
CA GLU A 180 -4.19 -36.58 -4.33
C GLU A 180 -4.46 -37.95 -4.96
N ARG A 181 -4.66 -38.99 -4.15
CA ARG A 181 -5.00 -40.32 -4.67
C ARG A 181 -6.28 -40.33 -5.49
N GLN A 182 -7.33 -39.63 -5.03
CA GLN A 182 -8.59 -39.52 -5.76
C GLN A 182 -8.44 -38.75 -7.06
N LEU A 183 -7.69 -37.66 -7.07
CA LEU A 183 -7.41 -36.88 -8.28
C LEU A 183 -6.62 -37.71 -9.31
N THR A 184 -5.64 -38.49 -8.86
CA THR A 184 -4.86 -39.38 -9.73
C THR A 184 -5.71 -40.47 -10.40
N GLN A 185 -6.89 -40.82 -9.84
CA GLN A 185 -7.84 -41.72 -10.53
C GLN A 185 -8.52 -41.08 -11.73
N LEU A 186 -8.57 -39.74 -11.80
CA LEU A 186 -9.16 -38.98 -12.91
C LEU A 186 -8.12 -38.60 -13.97
N GLY A 187 -6.83 -38.64 -13.62
CA GLY A 187 -5.72 -38.31 -14.52
C GLY A 187 -4.48 -37.86 -13.74
N ALA A 188 -3.35 -37.70 -14.42
CA ALA A 188 -2.14 -37.20 -13.79
C ALA A 188 -2.36 -35.77 -13.26
N VAL A 189 -2.10 -35.55 -11.97
CA VAL A 189 -2.19 -34.22 -11.36
C VAL A 189 -0.99 -33.38 -11.78
N THR A 190 -1.25 -32.27 -12.47
CA THR A 190 -0.20 -31.31 -12.86
C THR A 190 -0.48 -29.94 -12.27
N ILE A 191 0.55 -29.29 -11.73
CA ILE A 191 0.50 -27.90 -11.27
C ILE A 191 1.28 -27.06 -12.28
N ARG A 192 0.58 -26.16 -12.98
CA ARG A 192 1.18 -25.19 -13.90
C ARG A 192 1.16 -23.80 -13.25
N HIS A 193 2.32 -23.16 -13.17
CA HIS A 193 2.43 -21.75 -12.76
C HIS A 193 2.51 -20.88 -14.01
N VAL A 194 1.70 -19.82 -14.06
CA VAL A 194 1.71 -18.83 -15.15
C VAL A 194 2.03 -17.47 -14.53
N SER A 195 3.03 -16.79 -15.07
CA SER A 195 3.47 -15.49 -14.53
C SER A 195 4.02 -14.58 -15.63
N GLY A 196 3.92 -13.26 -15.43
CA GLY A 196 4.52 -12.28 -16.35
C GLY A 196 4.11 -12.48 -17.80
N ALA A 197 5.10 -12.69 -18.68
CA ALA A 197 4.90 -12.89 -20.11
C ALA A 197 4.26 -14.23 -20.49
N ASP A 198 4.18 -15.18 -19.55
CA ASP A 198 3.51 -16.47 -19.80
C ASP A 198 1.98 -16.31 -19.90
N TRP A 199 1.43 -15.20 -19.42
CA TRP A 199 0.03 -14.84 -19.65
C TRP A 199 -0.20 -14.55 -21.14
N ASN A 200 -0.97 -15.41 -21.79
CA ASN A 200 -1.31 -15.30 -23.20
C ASN A 200 -2.75 -15.76 -23.46
N ALA A 201 -3.25 -15.54 -24.68
CA ALA A 201 -4.61 -15.87 -25.06
C ALA A 201 -4.96 -17.36 -24.83
N ALA A 202 -4.04 -18.28 -25.18
CA ALA A 202 -4.29 -19.71 -25.00
C ALA A 202 -4.45 -20.11 -23.52
N VAL A 203 -3.68 -19.50 -22.62
CA VAL A 203 -3.86 -19.72 -21.17
C VAL A 203 -5.23 -19.20 -20.70
N LEU A 204 -5.68 -18.06 -21.21
CA LEU A 204 -6.99 -17.51 -20.86
C LEU A 204 -8.13 -18.41 -21.38
N ASP A 205 -7.99 -18.94 -22.59
CA ASP A 205 -8.94 -19.91 -23.17
C ASP A 205 -8.98 -21.21 -22.36
N ASP A 206 -7.82 -21.74 -21.95
CA ASP A 206 -7.73 -22.91 -21.06
C ASP A 206 -8.50 -22.67 -19.76
N LEU A 207 -8.31 -21.51 -19.12
CA LEU A 207 -8.97 -21.16 -17.86
C LEU A 207 -10.49 -20.98 -18.04
N ALA A 208 -10.92 -20.35 -19.13
CA ALA A 208 -12.34 -20.21 -19.46
C ALA A 208 -13.02 -21.57 -19.68
N ALA A 209 -12.34 -22.51 -20.33
CA ALA A 209 -12.85 -23.87 -20.50
C ALA A 209 -12.98 -24.62 -19.16
N ILE A 210 -12.04 -24.43 -18.24
CA ILE A 210 -12.09 -25.00 -16.89
C ILE A 210 -13.28 -24.41 -16.11
N GLU A 211 -13.46 -23.09 -16.14
CA GLU A 211 -14.55 -22.41 -15.45
C GLU A 211 -15.93 -22.84 -16.00
N ALA A 212 -16.07 -22.99 -17.31
CA ALA A 212 -17.31 -23.47 -17.94
C ALA A 212 -17.68 -24.92 -17.58
N ALA A 213 -16.71 -25.72 -17.12
CA ALA A 213 -16.92 -27.11 -16.72
C ALA A 213 -17.10 -27.30 -15.19
N SER A 214 -17.03 -26.22 -14.40
CA SER A 214 -17.06 -26.23 -12.93
C SER A 214 -18.44 -25.98 -12.33
#